data_AF-A0A5K1H1I6-F1
#
_entry.id   AF-A0A5K1H1I6-F1
#
_cell.length_a   1.000
_cell.length_b   1.000
_cell.length_c   1.000
_cell.angle_alpha   90.00
_cell.angle_beta   90.00
_cell.angle_gamma   90.00
#
_symmetry.space_group_name_H-M   'P 1'
#
loop_
_entity.id
_entity.type
_entity.pdbx_description
1 polymer ?
#
loop_
_entity_poly.entity_id
_entity_poly.type
_entity_poly.pdbx_seq_one_letter_code
_entity_poly.pdbx_strand_id
1 'polypeptide(L)' 'EKGKGSRGKNLHYKGTPFHRIIPGFMIQGGDTIYGDGRGNESIYGGTFPDENFKIKHSSP' A
#
# COMPACT_ATOMS: atom_id res chain seq x y z
N GLU A 1 17.68 3.03 -0.87
CA GLU A 1 16.40 2.94 -0.16
C GLU A 1 16.25 4.12 0.79
N LYS A 2 15.05 4.72 0.94
CA LYS A 2 14.78 5.81 1.90
C LYS A 2 14.81 5.35 3.38
N GLY A 3 15.47 4.22 3.68
CA GLY A 3 15.66 3.72 5.04
C GLY A 3 14.43 3.06 5.65
N LYS A 4 14.56 2.72 6.94
CA LYS A 4 13.48 2.24 7.79
C LYS A 4 12.44 3.34 7.98
N GLY A 5 11.17 2.99 7.85
CA GLY A 5 10.05 3.85 8.22
C GLY A 5 10.04 4.14 9.72
N SER A 6 9.15 5.04 10.13
CA SER A 6 8.89 5.43 11.51
C SER A 6 8.59 4.25 12.44
N ARG A 7 8.07 3.13 11.90
CA ARG A 7 7.82 1.88 12.63
C ARG A 7 8.99 0.88 12.60
N GLY A 8 10.16 1.30 12.14
CA GLY A 8 11.37 0.47 12.07
C GLY A 8 11.35 -0.61 10.98
N LYS A 9 10.28 -0.66 10.17
CA LYS A 9 10.12 -1.56 9.03
C LYS A 9 10.73 -0.94 7.77
N ASN A 10 11.22 -1.77 6.86
CA ASN A 10 11.78 -1.29 5.60
C ASN A 10 10.65 -0.75 4.70
N LEU A 11 10.85 0.41 4.10
CA LEU A 11 9.91 1.01 3.15
C LEU A 11 10.03 0.37 1.76
N HIS A 12 9.65 -0.90 1.65
CA HIS A 12 9.67 -1.66 0.40
C HIS A 12 8.55 -2.71 0.37
N TYR A 13 8.12 -3.11 -0.84
CA TYR A 13 7.06 -4.11 -1.02
C TYR A 13 7.57 -5.56 -1.07
N LYS A 14 8.90 -5.78 -1.03
CA LYS A 14 9.44 -7.13 -1.15
C LYS A 14 8.98 -8.00 0.02
N GLY A 15 8.24 -9.06 -0.28
CA GLY A 15 7.71 -10.00 0.72
C GLY A 15 6.38 -9.59 1.35
N THR A 16 5.74 -8.50 0.92
CA THR A 16 4.40 -8.15 1.39
C THR A 16 3.33 -9.00 0.70
N PRO A 17 2.35 -9.56 1.43
CA PRO A 17 1.30 -10.38 0.85
C PRO A 17 0.21 -9.54 0.16
N PHE A 18 -0.49 -10.18 -0.79
CA PHE A 18 -1.85 -9.77 -1.16
C PHE A 18 -2.80 -10.25 -0.06
N HIS A 19 -3.17 -9.35 0.85
CA HIS A 19 -3.98 -9.70 2.02
C HIS A 19 -5.48 -9.77 1.72
N ARG A 20 -5.93 -9.26 0.56
CA ARG A 20 -7.33 -9.33 0.14
C ARG A 20 -7.45 -9.57 -1.36
N ILE A 21 -8.12 -10.67 -1.72
CA ILE A 21 -8.34 -11.11 -3.10
C ILE A 21 -9.85 -11.29 -3.28
N ILE A 22 -10.45 -10.51 -4.18
CA ILE A 22 -11.88 -10.62 -4.51
C ILE A 22 -11.98 -10.96 -6.01
N PRO A 23 -12.27 -12.23 -6.37
CA PRO A 23 -12.40 -12.64 -7.76
C PRO A 23 -13.45 -11.82 -8.51
N GLY A 24 -13.12 -11.39 -9.73
CA GLY A 24 -14.00 -10.55 -10.56
C GLY A 24 -14.09 -9.09 -10.11
N PHE A 25 -13.30 -8.66 -9.12
CA PHE A 25 -13.30 -7.27 -8.65
C PHE A 25 -11.90 -6.67 -8.58
N MET A 26 -11.10 -7.03 -7.56
CA MET A 26 -9.76 -6.47 -7.37
C MET A 26 -8.90 -7.32 -6.42
N ILE A 27 -7.60 -7.03 -6.43
CA ILE A 27 -6.64 -7.52 -5.45
C ILE A 27 -6.05 -6.32 -4.69
N GLN A 28 -5.86 -6.48 -3.39
CA GLN A 28 -5.30 -5.46 -2.51
C GLN A 28 -4.10 -6.03 -1.73
N GLY A 29 -3.01 -5.26 -1.75
CA GLY A 29 -1.75 -5.54 -1.07
C GLY A 29 -1.15 -4.25 -0.53
N GLY A 30 0.18 -4.23 -0.35
CA GLY A 30 0.91 -3.02 0.03
C GLY A 30 0.97 -2.72 1.53
N ASP A 31 0.40 -3.58 2.37
CA ASP A 31 0.64 -3.53 3.82
C ASP A 31 2.03 -4.08 4.14
N THR A 32 2.97 -3.16 4.44
CA THR A 32 4.38 -3.44 4.76
C THR A 32 4.64 -3.66 6.25
N ILE A 33 3.61 -3.53 7.10
CA ILE A 33 3.76 -3.41 8.56
C ILE A 33 3.19 -4.64 9.25
N TYR A 34 1.93 -4.99 8.98
CA TYR A 34 1.21 -6.10 9.60
C TYR A 34 0.87 -7.21 8.59
N GLY A 35 0.76 -6.86 7.30
CA GLY A 35 0.41 -7.79 6.24
C GLY A 35 -1.06 -8.23 6.23
N ASP A 36 -1.96 -7.48 6.88
CA ASP A 36 -3.39 -7.81 6.99
C ASP A 36 -4.32 -6.69 6.48
N GLY A 37 -3.75 -5.59 6.00
CA GLY A 37 -4.46 -4.44 5.43
C GLY A 37 -4.60 -3.26 6.38
N ARG A 38 -4.19 -3.39 7.65
CA ARG A 38 -4.23 -2.28 8.63
C ARG A 38 -2.97 -1.40 8.56
N GLY A 39 -1.89 -1.93 8.00
CA GLY A 39 -0.61 -1.24 7.97
C GLY A 39 -0.51 -0.26 6.81
N ASN A 40 -0.32 1.01 7.15
CA ASN A 40 -0.07 2.08 6.20
C ASN A 40 1.15 2.92 6.65
N GLU A 41 2.09 3.11 5.74
CA GLU A 41 3.17 4.07 5.90
C GLU A 41 3.66 4.52 4.52
N SER A 42 3.62 5.82 4.27
CA SER A 42 4.18 6.42 3.07
C SER A 42 5.63 6.88 3.28
N ILE A 43 6.34 7.13 2.18
CA ILE A 43 7.68 7.73 2.20
C ILE A 43 7.70 9.18 2.72
N TYR A 44 6.52 9.79 2.85
CA TYR A 44 6.34 11.14 3.38
C TYR A 44 6.01 11.13 4.87
N GLY A 45 5.89 9.95 5.48
CA GLY A 45 5.41 9.75 6.85
C GLY A 45 3.88 9.66 6.89
N GLY A 46 3.35 8.63 7.54
CA GLY A 46 1.89 8.43 7.68
C GLY A 46 1.16 8.41 6.32
N THR A 47 0.06 9.18 6.23
CA THR A 47 -0.78 9.34 5.04
C THR A 47 -0.51 10.65 4.32
N PHE A 48 -0.84 10.72 3.02
CA PHE A 48 -0.73 11.92 2.19
C PHE A 48 -2.07 12.21 1.46
N PRO A 49 -2.34 13.45 1.05
CA PRO A 49 -3.60 13.82 0.39
C PRO A 49 -3.73 13.20 -1.01
N ASP A 50 -4.97 13.03 -1.48
CA ASP A 50 -5.25 12.62 -2.86
C ASP A 50 -4.66 13.63 -3.85
N GLU A 51 -3.83 13.15 -4.78
CA GLU A 51 -3.14 14.04 -5.72
C GLU A 51 -4.10 14.62 -6.77
N ASN A 52 -4.94 13.78 -7.38
CA ASN A 52 -6.00 14.15 -8.32
C ASN A 52 -6.89 12.93 -8.68
N PHE A 53 -8.02 13.17 -9.36
CA PHE A 53 -8.92 12.13 -9.87
C PHE A 53 -9.08 12.17 -11.40
N LYS A 54 -8.05 12.58 -12.14
CA LYS A 54 -8.14 12.80 -13.60
C LYS A 54 -8.33 11.49 -14.40
N ILE A 55 -7.80 10.38 -13.90
CA ILE A 55 -7.84 9.07 -14.56
C ILE A 55 -8.99 8.24 -13.97
N LYS A 56 -9.83 7.65 -14.83
CA LYS A 56 -10.96 6.78 -14.42
C LYS A 56 -10.57 5.31 -14.49
N HIS A 57 -11.16 4.49 -13.62
CA HIS A 57 -11.06 3.03 -13.63
C HIS A 57 -12.01 2.43 -14.69
N SER A 58 -11.75 2.65 -15.97
CA SER A 58 -12.66 2.28 -17.07
C SER A 58 -12.55 0.83 -17.54
N SER A 59 -11.53 0.10 -17.13
CA SER A 59 -11.29 -1.30 -17.49
C SER A 59 -10.65 -2.08 -16.33
N PRO A 60 -10.83 -3.42 -16.29
CA PRO A 60 -10.15 -4.30 -15.34
C PRO A 60 -8.62 -4.37 -15.51
#